data_AF-A0A812UTZ2-F1
#
_entry.id   AF-A0A812UTZ2-F1
#
_cell.length_a   1.000
_cell.length_b   1.000
_cell.length_c   1.000
_cell.angle_alpha   90.00
_cell.angle_beta   90.00
_cell.angle_gamma   90.00
#
_symmetry.space_group_name_H-M   'P 1'
#
loop_
_entity.id
_entity.type
_entity.pdbx_description
1 polymer ?
#
loop_
_entity_poly.entity_id
_entity_poly.type
_entity_poly.pdbx_seq_one_letter_code
_entity_poly.pdbx_strand_id
1 'polypeptide(L)'
;MSAFQCCILTFAESQVEEPERSKSFRFYRSALIGLLHWVLQMSPELLPWLCCLCHDMSRPLGTNFSLHAGAWQQLADTLTDDLHFRKSPPGPTIPPGSKLLSARHVVIKCKADLRLVRATGKRIWIRVADASSSKHRISTVSRQFIMFWVHFCMRPQMPRCLSLPPLDFQYSLAADACAKGNDIGIGGWVELPNQPIVWFSEWFTVQDFRSLGLPMKDDANLDITAYETLAQLALLIAFISITPTGRLRVCIPSWSDNSGTESLTNKLFTVHTPLCFFAQKLATRSWQSGISLDCTHIAGCHNDSADFLSRWKGDLQALPSRFHLDHRVRCPLTVLWEGERDVRVFPPDAKLLWQPPVSSFNEQSA
;
A
#
# COMPACT_ATOMS: atom_id res chain seq x y z
N MET A 1 -8.21 -27.89 10.29
CA MET A 1 -7.06 -26.96 10.27
C MET A 1 -6.19 -27.33 9.10
N SER A 2 -6.03 -26.44 8.12
CA SER A 2 -5.13 -26.69 6.99
C SER A 2 -3.67 -26.66 7.45
N ALA A 3 -2.76 -27.36 6.75
CA ALA A 3 -1.31 -27.29 6.98
C ALA A 3 -0.77 -25.83 7.05
N PHE A 4 -1.51 -24.93 6.42
CA PHE A 4 -1.33 -23.48 6.42
C PHE A 4 -1.55 -22.81 7.78
N GLN A 5 -2.62 -23.15 8.52
CA GLN A 5 -2.83 -22.69 9.90
C GLN A 5 -1.71 -23.18 10.82
N CYS A 6 -1.19 -24.39 10.58
CA CYS A 6 -0.11 -24.96 11.38
C CYS A 6 1.21 -24.18 11.21
N CYS A 7 1.64 -23.90 9.96
CA CYS A 7 2.87 -23.13 9.70
C CYS A 7 2.83 -21.72 10.30
N ILE A 8 1.67 -21.05 10.25
CA ILE A 8 1.51 -19.71 10.81
C ILE A 8 1.38 -19.73 12.33
N LEU A 9 0.73 -20.73 12.92
CA LEU A 9 0.67 -20.86 14.38
C LEU A 9 2.04 -21.17 14.97
N THR A 10 2.84 -22.03 14.34
CA THR A 10 4.25 -22.22 14.73
C THR A 10 5.05 -20.92 14.62
N PHE A 11 4.78 -20.09 13.61
CA PHE A 11 5.39 -18.77 13.49
C PHE A 11 4.90 -17.80 14.59
N ALA A 12 3.60 -17.74 14.86
CA ALA A 12 2.98 -16.84 15.83
C ALA A 12 3.31 -17.23 17.28
N GLU A 13 3.33 -18.52 17.60
CA GLU A 13 3.74 -19.07 18.89
C GLU A 13 5.20 -18.71 19.19
N SER A 14 6.08 -18.70 18.17
CA SER A 14 7.45 -18.19 18.32
C SER A 14 7.56 -16.69 18.65
N GLN A 15 6.46 -15.92 18.49
CA GLN A 15 6.38 -14.49 18.79
C GLN A 15 5.74 -14.18 20.16
N VAL A 16 4.97 -15.11 20.74
CA VAL A 16 4.17 -14.86 21.96
C VAL A 16 4.95 -15.16 23.26
N GLU A 17 5.98 -16.02 23.22
CA GLU A 17 6.63 -16.50 24.45
C GLU A 17 7.65 -15.57 25.15
N GLU A 18 8.02 -14.39 24.63
CA GLU A 18 8.92 -13.48 25.39
C GLU A 18 8.69 -11.98 25.10
N PRO A 19 8.07 -11.21 26.02
CA PRO A 19 7.75 -9.81 25.77
C PRO A 19 8.91 -8.81 25.93
N GLU A 20 10.03 -9.17 26.57
CA GLU A 20 10.98 -8.16 27.09
C GLU A 20 12.44 -8.22 26.59
N ARG A 21 12.79 -9.11 25.66
CA ARG A 21 14.13 -9.09 25.05
C ARG A 21 14.03 -8.81 23.56
N SER A 22 14.72 -7.76 23.10
CA SER A 22 15.02 -7.49 21.69
C SER A 22 15.79 -8.67 21.08
N LYS A 23 15.11 -9.78 20.79
CA LYS A 23 15.69 -10.97 20.17
C LYS A 23 15.79 -10.73 18.67
N SER A 24 17.00 -10.84 18.17
CA SER A 24 17.31 -10.89 16.76
C SER A 24 16.86 -12.25 16.19
N PHE A 25 15.84 -12.27 15.33
CA PHE A 25 15.31 -13.49 14.71
C PHE A 25 16.13 -13.87 13.47
N ARG A 26 16.47 -15.15 13.28
CA ARG A 26 17.09 -15.64 12.03
C ARG A 26 15.97 -15.88 11.00
N PHE A 27 15.86 -15.05 9.98
CA PHE A 27 14.96 -15.25 8.85
C PHE A 27 15.73 -15.64 7.60
N TYR A 28 15.31 -16.70 6.92
CA TYR A 28 15.73 -16.98 5.55
C TYR A 28 14.98 -16.03 4.62
N ARG A 29 15.65 -14.93 4.26
CA ARG A 29 15.13 -13.70 3.63
C ARG A 29 14.22 -13.91 2.42
N SER A 30 14.42 -14.93 1.59
CA SER A 30 13.64 -15.18 0.37
C SER A 30 12.52 -16.20 0.57
N ALA A 31 12.72 -17.20 1.43
CA ALA A 31 11.79 -18.32 1.58
C ALA A 31 10.48 -17.90 2.25
N LEU A 32 10.54 -17.06 3.30
CA LEU A 32 9.32 -16.60 3.99
C LEU A 32 8.49 -15.68 3.10
N ILE A 33 9.11 -14.71 2.42
CA ILE A 33 8.39 -13.80 1.51
C ILE A 33 7.78 -14.58 0.36
N GLY A 34 8.54 -15.51 -0.23
CA GLY A 34 8.05 -16.38 -1.29
C GLY A 34 6.86 -17.23 -0.84
N LEU A 35 6.95 -17.82 0.35
CA LEU A 35 5.85 -18.60 0.94
C LEU A 35 4.62 -17.71 1.21
N LEU A 36 4.82 -16.52 1.79
CA LEU A 36 3.74 -15.58 2.00
C LEU A 36 3.11 -15.19 0.66
N HIS A 37 3.89 -14.76 -0.33
CA HIS A 37 3.36 -14.46 -1.67
C HIS A 37 2.53 -15.61 -2.26
N TRP A 38 3.03 -16.84 -2.16
CA TRP A 38 2.32 -18.03 -2.65
C TRP A 38 0.99 -18.23 -1.94
N VAL A 39 0.99 -18.16 -0.61
CA VAL A 39 -0.22 -18.22 0.20
C VAL A 39 -1.20 -17.11 -0.17
N LEU A 40 -0.68 -15.88 -0.34
CA LEU A 40 -1.48 -14.68 -0.55
C LEU A 40 -2.15 -14.68 -1.92
N GLN A 41 -1.76 -15.57 -2.85
CA GLN A 41 -2.54 -15.80 -4.08
C GLN A 41 -3.98 -16.20 -3.77
N MET A 42 -4.22 -16.86 -2.64
CA MET A 42 -5.57 -17.23 -2.19
C MET A 42 -6.36 -16.06 -1.64
N SER A 43 -5.73 -14.92 -1.31
CA SER A 43 -6.32 -13.69 -0.76
C SER A 43 -5.50 -12.47 -1.19
N PRO A 44 -5.58 -12.07 -2.48
CA PRO A 44 -4.74 -11.02 -3.05
C PRO A 44 -4.95 -9.67 -2.37
N GLU A 45 -6.09 -9.43 -1.73
CA GLU A 45 -6.40 -8.19 -1.02
C GLU A 45 -5.46 -7.93 0.19
N LEU A 46 -4.71 -8.93 0.61
CA LEU A 46 -3.76 -8.82 1.69
C LEU A 46 -2.30 -8.67 1.22
N LEU A 47 -2.04 -8.82 -0.08
CA LEU A 47 -0.73 -8.60 -0.69
C LEU A 47 -0.16 -7.19 -0.43
N PRO A 48 -0.92 -6.08 -0.56
CA PRO A 48 -0.33 -4.74 -0.46
C PRO A 48 0.37 -4.49 0.88
N TRP A 49 -0.05 -5.17 1.92
CA TRP A 49 0.47 -5.01 3.27
C TRP A 49 1.78 -5.77 3.51
N LEU A 50 2.13 -6.73 2.65
CA LEU A 50 3.42 -7.41 2.68
C LEU A 50 4.58 -6.43 2.40
N CYS A 51 4.29 -5.25 1.81
CA CYS A 51 5.29 -4.21 1.57
C CYS A 51 6.00 -3.78 2.86
N CYS A 52 5.28 -3.72 3.99
CA CYS A 52 5.83 -3.33 5.29
C CYS A 52 6.89 -4.35 5.76
N LEU A 53 6.60 -5.64 5.59
CA LEU A 53 7.53 -6.70 5.92
C LEU A 53 8.75 -6.66 4.98
N CYS A 54 8.52 -6.52 3.67
CA CYS A 54 9.58 -6.40 2.67
C CYS A 54 10.55 -5.25 2.98
N HIS A 55 10.02 -4.12 3.44
CA HIS A 55 10.83 -2.98 3.88
C HIS A 55 11.71 -3.33 5.08
N ASP A 56 11.16 -3.97 6.10
CA ASP A 56 11.92 -4.40 7.28
C ASP A 56 12.99 -5.45 6.93
N MET A 57 12.69 -6.37 6.01
CA MET A 57 13.64 -7.38 5.52
C MET A 57 14.72 -6.81 4.60
N SER A 58 14.51 -5.63 4.01
CA SER A 58 15.55 -4.92 3.25
C SER A 58 16.56 -4.22 4.16
N ARG A 59 16.29 -4.13 5.47
CA ARG A 59 17.07 -3.37 6.46
C ARG A 59 17.74 -4.32 7.46
N PRO A 60 18.97 -4.79 7.19
CA PRO A 60 19.65 -5.69 8.10
C PRO A 60 19.90 -5.06 9.47
N LEU A 61 19.86 -5.89 10.52
CA LEU A 61 20.12 -5.42 11.88
C LEU A 61 21.55 -4.86 12.00
N GLY A 62 21.67 -3.65 12.53
CA GLY A 62 22.96 -3.06 12.82
C GLY A 62 23.67 -3.76 13.98
N THR A 63 24.79 -4.42 13.69
CA THR A 63 25.69 -5.09 14.65
C THR A 63 26.79 -4.13 15.09
N ASN A 64 27.17 -4.18 16.37
CA ASN A 64 28.24 -3.34 16.89
C ASN A 64 29.60 -3.99 16.68
N PHE A 65 30.53 -3.25 16.09
CA PHE A 65 31.94 -3.60 15.94
C PHE A 65 32.81 -2.58 16.66
N SER A 66 33.98 -3.02 17.12
CA SER A 66 34.95 -2.15 17.79
C SER A 66 36.16 -1.93 16.89
N LEU A 67 36.39 -0.69 16.46
CA LEU A 67 37.53 -0.30 15.64
C LEU A 67 38.65 0.34 16.47
N HIS A 68 39.90 0.13 16.06
CA HIS A 68 41.03 0.86 16.62
C HIS A 68 41.01 2.33 16.14
N ALA A 69 41.53 3.27 16.93
CA ALA A 69 41.53 4.69 16.60
C ALA A 69 42.28 4.99 15.29
N GLY A 70 43.37 4.28 15.01
CA GLY A 70 44.10 4.39 13.73
C GLY A 70 43.30 3.90 12.52
N ALA A 71 42.51 2.83 12.68
CA ALA A 71 41.64 2.31 11.61
C ALA A 71 40.47 3.26 11.30
N TRP A 72 40.04 4.07 12.27
CA TRP A 72 38.99 5.08 12.06
C TRP A 72 39.42 6.18 11.09
N GLN A 73 40.68 6.62 11.17
CA GLN A 73 41.18 7.67 10.28
C GLN A 73 41.21 7.23 8.81
N GLN A 74 41.40 5.93 8.56
CA GLN A 74 41.45 5.33 7.22
C GLN A 74 40.09 4.76 6.78
N LEU A 75 39.05 4.89 7.60
CA LEU A 75 37.75 4.26 7.33
C LEU A 75 37.10 4.79 6.06
N ALA A 76 37.26 6.08 5.77
CA ALA A 76 36.70 6.73 4.59
C ALA A 76 37.15 6.06 3.28
N ASP A 77 38.39 5.57 3.23
CA ASP A 77 38.98 4.91 2.06
C ASP A 77 38.40 3.52 1.82
N THR A 78 37.93 2.88 2.89
CA THR A 78 37.29 1.55 2.81
C THR A 78 35.81 1.62 2.42
N LEU A 79 35.22 2.81 2.36
CA LEU A 79 33.78 3.01 2.12
C LEU A 79 33.47 3.53 0.71
N THR A 80 32.35 3.10 0.14
CA THR A 80 31.68 3.78 -0.98
C THR A 80 31.03 5.08 -0.51
N ASP A 81 30.61 5.93 -1.44
CA ASP A 81 29.93 7.19 -1.10
C ASP A 81 28.58 6.95 -0.40
N ASP A 82 27.94 5.81 -0.69
CA ASP A 82 26.75 5.30 0.02
C ASP A 82 27.05 4.60 1.35
N LEU A 83 28.28 4.73 1.86
CA LEU A 83 28.75 4.16 3.14
C LEU A 83 28.78 2.62 3.19
N HIS A 84 29.00 1.95 2.05
CA HIS A 84 29.20 0.50 2.02
C HIS A 84 30.69 0.15 2.08
N PHE A 85 31.05 -0.85 2.87
CA PHE A 85 32.42 -1.34 2.97
C PHE A 85 32.83 -2.04 1.67
N ARG A 86 33.80 -1.48 0.93
CA ARG A 86 34.45 -2.14 -0.22
C ARG A 86 35.41 -3.23 0.21
N LYS A 87 36.09 -3.01 1.35
CA LYS A 87 37.07 -3.91 1.96
C LYS A 87 36.89 -3.88 3.47
N SER A 88 37.25 -4.99 4.13
CA SER A 88 37.23 -5.03 5.59
C SER A 88 38.33 -4.12 6.16
N PRO A 89 38.02 -3.22 7.10
CA PRO A 89 39.04 -2.45 7.79
C PRO A 89 39.91 -3.36 8.67
N PRO A 90 41.15 -2.96 8.99
CA PRO A 90 42.06 -3.79 9.78
C PRO A 90 41.51 -4.03 11.19
N GLY A 91 41.45 -5.32 11.57
CA GLY A 91 40.97 -5.77 12.88
C GLY A 91 39.64 -6.54 12.78
N PRO A 92 38.48 -5.87 12.66
CA PRO A 92 37.21 -6.57 12.61
C PRO A 92 36.97 -7.18 11.23
N THR A 93 36.40 -8.38 11.20
CA THR A 93 35.98 -9.09 9.99
C THR A 93 34.62 -8.56 9.53
N ILE A 94 34.59 -7.33 9.01
CA ILE A 94 33.37 -6.73 8.47
C ILE A 94 33.19 -7.23 7.03
N PRO A 95 32.09 -7.93 6.70
CA PRO A 95 31.87 -8.41 5.35
C PRO A 95 31.81 -7.25 4.35
N PRO A 96 32.49 -7.34 3.20
CA PRO A 96 32.30 -6.40 2.09
C PRO A 96 30.83 -6.31 1.69
N GLY A 97 30.38 -5.12 1.31
CA GLY A 97 28.98 -4.82 1.03
C GLY A 97 28.13 -4.49 2.27
N SER A 98 28.67 -4.61 3.49
CA SER A 98 27.99 -4.12 4.70
C SER A 98 27.89 -2.60 4.70
N LYS A 99 26.86 -2.03 5.33
CA LYS A 99 26.66 -0.57 5.40
C LYS A 99 26.98 -0.01 6.77
N LEU A 100 27.78 1.05 6.84
CA LEU A 100 28.00 1.81 8.08
C LEU A 100 26.75 2.63 8.41
N LEU A 101 26.21 2.45 9.63
CA LEU A 101 25.01 3.13 10.10
C LEU A 101 25.32 4.28 11.06
N SER A 102 26.15 4.00 12.06
CA SER A 102 26.47 4.96 13.12
C SER A 102 27.83 4.66 13.71
N ALA A 103 28.42 5.66 14.36
CA ALA A 103 29.63 5.51 15.13
C ALA A 103 29.48 6.26 16.46
N ARG A 104 29.74 5.57 17.57
CA ARG A 104 29.38 6.00 18.93
C ARG A 104 27.89 6.36 19.01
N HIS A 105 27.59 7.64 19.20
CA HIS A 105 26.23 8.19 19.29
C HIS A 105 25.87 9.05 18.07
N VAL A 106 26.67 9.03 17.01
CA VAL A 106 26.47 9.83 15.80
C VAL A 106 25.98 8.93 14.67
N VAL A 107 24.84 9.26 14.08
CA VAL A 107 24.35 8.63 12.85
C VAL A 107 25.15 9.17 11.67
N ILE A 108 25.68 8.28 10.84
CA ILE A 108 26.52 8.64 9.69
C ILE A 108 25.67 8.50 8.43
N LYS A 109 25.38 9.61 7.75
CA LYS A 109 24.58 9.65 6.52
C LYS A 109 25.46 9.80 5.27
N CYS A 110 26.60 10.46 5.40
CA CYS A 110 27.60 10.58 4.34
C CYS A 110 29.03 10.48 4.89
N LYS A 111 30.02 10.39 3.99
CA LYS A 111 31.44 10.30 4.40
C LYS A 111 31.91 11.52 5.20
N ALA A 112 31.37 12.70 4.95
CA ALA A 112 31.74 13.91 5.69
C ALA A 112 31.40 13.79 7.18
N ASP A 113 30.35 13.06 7.53
CA ASP A 113 29.91 12.86 8.92
C ASP A 113 30.94 12.09 9.76
N LEU A 114 31.86 11.35 9.14
CA LEU A 114 32.93 10.65 9.86
C LEU A 114 33.80 11.62 10.67
N ARG A 115 33.92 12.88 10.21
CA ARG A 115 34.68 13.94 10.90
C ARG A 115 34.00 14.41 12.19
N LEU A 116 32.68 14.21 12.31
CA LEU A 116 31.92 14.55 13.52
C LEU A 116 32.27 13.64 14.70
N VAL A 117 32.81 12.45 14.43
CA VAL A 117 33.21 11.49 15.45
C VAL A 117 34.65 11.75 15.86
N ARG A 118 34.84 12.33 17.04
CA ARG A 118 36.18 12.58 17.60
C ARG A 118 36.90 11.26 17.87
N ALA A 119 38.01 11.04 17.19
CA ALA A 119 38.94 9.97 17.52
C ALA A 119 39.59 10.28 18.87
N THR A 120 39.19 9.56 19.92
CA THR A 120 39.98 9.49 21.14
C THR A 120 40.90 8.28 20.99
N GLY A 121 42.08 8.23 21.61
CA GLY A 121 43.01 7.08 21.50
C GLY A 121 42.45 5.72 21.95
N LYS A 122 41.15 5.66 22.33
CA LYS A 122 40.39 4.46 22.66
C LYS A 122 39.72 3.89 21.40
N ARG A 123 39.30 2.63 21.49
CA ARG A 123 38.52 2.00 20.42
C ARG A 123 37.18 2.73 20.19
N ILE A 124 36.75 2.75 18.94
CA ILE A 124 35.51 3.39 18.50
C ILE A 124 34.49 2.31 18.16
N TRP A 125 33.35 2.35 18.84
CA TRP A 125 32.23 1.48 18.51
C TRP A 125 31.51 2.00 17.28
N ILE A 126 31.35 1.15 16.28
CA ILE A 126 30.59 1.42 15.08
C ILE A 126 29.44 0.44 14.97
N ARG A 127 28.35 0.88 14.36
CA ARG A 127 27.20 0.04 14.05
C ARG A 127 27.14 -0.19 12.56
N VAL A 128 27.15 -1.45 12.17
CA VAL A 128 27.25 -1.87 10.77
C VAL A 128 26.09 -2.80 10.46
N ALA A 129 25.37 -2.49 9.38
CA ALA A 129 24.34 -3.35 8.84
C ALA A 129 25.00 -4.36 7.90
N ASP A 130 25.10 -5.61 8.37
CA ASP A 130 25.67 -6.70 7.59
C ASP A 130 24.64 -7.18 6.56
N ALA A 131 24.97 -7.07 5.28
CA ALA A 131 24.10 -7.47 4.17
C ALA A 131 23.82 -8.99 4.15
N SER A 132 24.69 -9.79 4.77
CA SER A 132 24.57 -11.25 4.89
C SER A 132 23.82 -11.69 6.14
N SER A 133 23.49 -10.76 7.04
CA SER A 133 22.80 -11.07 8.29
C SER A 133 21.41 -11.66 8.02
N SER A 134 21.13 -12.83 8.61
CA SER A 134 19.77 -13.37 8.69
C SER A 134 18.89 -12.63 9.70
N LYS A 135 19.48 -11.75 10.51
CA LYS A 135 18.82 -11.04 11.60
C LYS A 135 18.30 -9.68 11.16
N HIS A 136 16.99 -9.49 11.34
CA HIS A 136 16.27 -8.26 11.00
C HIS A 136 15.45 -7.77 12.19
N ARG A 137 15.22 -6.45 12.25
CA ARG A 137 14.31 -5.84 13.22
C ARG A 137 12.96 -5.65 12.55
N ILE A 138 11.93 -6.26 13.11
CA ILE A 138 10.54 -6.08 12.67
C ILE A 138 10.02 -4.76 13.26
N SER A 139 9.42 -3.91 12.44
CA SER A 139 8.77 -2.67 12.86
C SER A 139 7.44 -2.96 13.57
N THR A 140 6.94 -1.97 14.32
CA THR A 140 5.61 -2.06 14.94
C THR A 140 4.51 -2.31 13.90
N VAL A 141 4.62 -1.68 12.73
CA VAL A 141 3.65 -1.83 11.62
C VAL A 141 3.65 -3.27 11.09
N SER A 142 4.83 -3.83 10.82
CA SER A 142 4.94 -5.23 10.38
C SER A 142 4.45 -6.20 11.45
N ARG A 143 4.69 -5.91 12.73
CA ARG A 143 4.15 -6.72 13.83
C ARG A 143 2.61 -6.66 13.88
N GLN A 144 2.03 -5.47 13.76
CA GLN A 144 0.56 -5.31 13.71
C GLN A 144 -0.03 -6.05 12.51
N PHE A 145 0.63 -5.98 11.35
CA PHE A 145 0.24 -6.71 10.16
C PHE A 145 0.28 -8.23 10.34
N ILE A 146 1.36 -8.76 10.91
CA ILE A 146 1.48 -10.20 11.23
C ILE A 146 0.34 -10.61 12.17
N MET A 147 0.05 -9.83 13.21
CA MET A 147 -1.04 -10.13 14.15
C MET A 147 -2.41 -10.05 13.49
N PHE A 148 -2.65 -9.06 12.65
CA PHE A 148 -3.86 -8.97 11.83
C PHE A 148 -4.03 -10.23 10.96
N TRP A 149 -2.95 -10.70 10.34
CA TRP A 149 -2.94 -11.93 9.54
C TRP A 149 -3.28 -13.17 10.32
N VAL A 150 -2.64 -13.35 11.49
CA VAL A 150 -2.93 -14.46 12.39
C VAL A 150 -4.41 -14.44 12.73
N HIS A 151 -4.95 -13.29 13.12
CA HIS A 151 -6.37 -13.13 13.43
C HIS A 151 -7.28 -13.43 12.23
N PHE A 152 -6.90 -12.94 11.04
CA PHE A 152 -7.60 -13.19 9.79
C PHE A 152 -7.68 -14.69 9.49
N CYS A 153 -6.56 -15.41 9.57
CA CYS A 153 -6.51 -16.86 9.34
C CYS A 153 -7.34 -17.67 10.34
N MET A 154 -7.62 -17.12 11.52
CA MET A 154 -8.46 -17.75 12.54
C MET A 154 -9.95 -17.44 12.36
N ARG A 155 -10.32 -16.48 11.50
CA ARG A 155 -11.70 -16.12 11.23
C ARG A 155 -12.29 -16.91 10.06
N PRO A 156 -13.58 -17.27 10.10
CA PRO A 156 -14.29 -17.81 8.94
C PRO A 156 -14.14 -16.84 7.76
N GLN A 157 -13.61 -17.35 6.66
CA GLN A 157 -13.44 -16.57 5.44
C GLN A 157 -14.78 -16.45 4.71
N MET A 158 -15.01 -15.33 4.02
CA MET A 158 -16.16 -15.25 3.12
C MET A 158 -16.02 -16.34 2.06
N PRO A 159 -17.09 -17.11 1.77
CA PRO A 159 -17.06 -18.10 0.71
C PRO A 159 -16.63 -17.44 -0.60
N ARG A 160 -15.54 -17.92 -1.20
CA ARG A 160 -15.22 -17.62 -2.60
C ARG A 160 -16.01 -18.59 -3.47
N CYS A 161 -16.75 -18.08 -4.44
CA CYS A 161 -17.37 -18.95 -5.42
C CYS A 161 -16.24 -19.55 -6.29
N LEU A 162 -16.11 -20.88 -6.28
CA LEU A 162 -15.09 -21.60 -7.06
C LEU A 162 -15.45 -21.66 -8.56
N SER A 163 -16.72 -21.41 -8.90
CA SER A 163 -17.19 -21.19 -10.25
C SER A 163 -17.69 -19.76 -10.36
N LEU A 164 -16.95 -18.88 -11.00
CA LEU A 164 -17.59 -17.69 -11.56
C LEU A 164 -18.56 -18.21 -12.63
N PRO A 165 -19.87 -17.88 -12.58
CA PRO A 165 -20.69 -18.11 -13.75
C PRO A 165 -20.03 -17.40 -14.93
N PRO A 166 -20.09 -17.94 -16.16
CA PRO A 166 -19.72 -17.19 -17.35
C PRO A 166 -20.67 -16.00 -17.40
N LEU A 167 -20.17 -14.88 -16.93
CA LEU A 167 -20.93 -13.66 -16.79
C LEU A 167 -20.56 -12.82 -17.99
N ASP A 168 -21.36 -12.95 -19.04
CA ASP A 168 -21.33 -12.07 -20.21
C ASP A 168 -21.96 -10.72 -19.83
N PHE A 169 -21.37 -10.07 -18.83
CA PHE A 169 -21.84 -8.79 -18.38
C PHE A 169 -21.36 -7.71 -19.35
N GLN A 170 -22.29 -7.14 -20.10
CA GLN A 170 -22.04 -6.03 -21.01
C GLN A 170 -21.90 -4.68 -20.28
N TYR A 171 -21.02 -4.59 -19.27
CA TYR A 171 -20.71 -3.31 -18.62
C TYR A 171 -19.36 -2.77 -19.05
N SER A 172 -19.28 -1.44 -19.14
CA SER A 172 -18.05 -0.71 -19.49
C SER A 172 -17.70 0.23 -18.34
N LEU A 173 -16.47 0.12 -17.87
CA LEU A 173 -15.98 0.90 -16.74
C LEU A 173 -14.60 1.43 -17.08
N ALA A 174 -14.39 2.74 -16.94
CA ALA A 174 -13.08 3.34 -17.15
C ALA A 174 -12.85 4.45 -16.14
N ALA A 175 -11.59 4.60 -15.75
CA ALA A 175 -11.15 5.69 -14.89
C ALA A 175 -9.78 6.21 -15.33
N ASP A 176 -9.56 7.48 -15.05
CA ASP A 176 -8.34 8.21 -15.36
C ASP A 176 -8.05 9.23 -14.26
N ALA A 177 -6.79 9.66 -14.18
CA ALA A 177 -6.38 10.80 -13.40
C ALA A 177 -5.53 11.75 -14.21
N CYS A 178 -5.71 13.05 -13.98
CA CYS A 178 -4.79 14.07 -14.45
C CYS A 178 -4.03 14.66 -13.26
N ALA A 179 -2.78 15.04 -13.51
CA ALA A 179 -1.96 15.71 -12.53
C ALA A 179 -1.23 16.87 -13.20
N LYS A 180 -1.09 17.99 -12.50
CA LYS A 180 -0.26 19.11 -12.97
C LYS A 180 0.22 19.96 -11.80
N GLY A 181 1.52 19.92 -11.53
CA GLY A 181 2.08 20.67 -10.41
C GLY A 181 1.46 20.19 -9.10
N ASN A 182 0.71 21.05 -8.43
CA ASN A 182 0.05 20.72 -7.16
C ASN A 182 -1.37 20.13 -7.34
N ASP A 183 -1.98 20.28 -8.52
CA ASP A 183 -3.37 19.92 -8.72
C ASP A 183 -3.50 18.49 -9.26
N ILE A 184 -4.51 17.78 -8.77
CA ILE A 184 -4.82 16.40 -9.11
C ILE A 184 -6.33 16.34 -9.41
N GLY A 185 -6.70 15.76 -10.54
CA GLY A 185 -8.08 15.45 -10.88
C GLY A 185 -8.23 13.96 -11.11
N ILE A 186 -9.32 13.37 -10.61
CA ILE A 186 -9.70 11.99 -10.91
C ILE A 186 -11.07 11.98 -11.59
N GLY A 187 -11.29 11.07 -12.51
CA GLY A 187 -12.55 10.93 -13.21
C GLY A 187 -12.78 9.53 -13.72
N GLY A 188 -14.05 9.18 -13.89
CA GLY A 188 -14.40 7.86 -14.39
C GLY A 188 -15.89 7.65 -14.44
N TRP A 189 -16.29 6.55 -15.08
CA TRP A 189 -17.67 6.25 -15.39
C TRP A 189 -17.93 4.75 -15.41
N VAL A 190 -19.18 4.40 -15.13
CA VAL A 190 -19.74 3.05 -15.09
C VAL A 190 -20.99 3.05 -15.97
N GLU A 191 -20.96 2.24 -17.01
CA GLU A 191 -22.07 2.03 -17.92
C GLU A 191 -22.57 0.59 -17.77
N LEU A 192 -23.79 0.44 -17.27
CA LEU A 192 -24.50 -0.83 -17.20
C LEU A 192 -25.54 -0.90 -18.33
N PRO A 193 -25.85 -2.11 -18.85
CA PRO A 193 -26.85 -2.27 -19.90
C PRO A 193 -28.20 -1.66 -19.52
N ASN A 194 -28.74 -0.81 -20.40
CA ASN A 194 -30.04 -0.17 -20.24
C ASN A 194 -30.18 0.67 -18.95
N GLN A 195 -29.07 1.14 -18.38
CA GLN A 195 -29.09 2.05 -17.22
C GLN A 195 -28.36 3.36 -17.54
N PRO A 196 -28.70 4.45 -16.84
CA PRO A 196 -27.95 5.69 -16.94
C PRO A 196 -26.47 5.51 -16.54
N ILE A 197 -25.60 6.29 -17.16
CA ILE A 197 -24.17 6.29 -16.84
C ILE A 197 -23.96 6.91 -15.46
N VAL A 198 -23.36 6.13 -14.57
CA VAL A 198 -22.92 6.60 -13.26
C VAL A 198 -21.49 7.07 -13.38
N TRP A 199 -21.16 8.23 -12.84
CA TRP A 199 -19.85 8.84 -13.07
C TRP A 199 -19.38 9.62 -11.86
N PHE A 200 -18.07 9.89 -11.82
CA PHE A 200 -17.47 10.72 -10.79
C PHE A 200 -16.41 11.64 -11.41
N SER A 201 -16.16 12.74 -10.72
CA SER A 201 -15.10 13.69 -11.02
C SER A 201 -14.79 14.45 -9.74
N GLU A 202 -13.55 14.45 -9.29
CA GLU A 202 -13.11 15.12 -8.06
C GLU A 202 -11.73 15.73 -8.26
N TRP A 203 -11.49 16.86 -7.58
CA TRP A 203 -10.22 17.55 -7.58
C TRP A 203 -9.63 17.59 -6.18
N PHE A 204 -8.33 17.40 -6.13
CA PHE A 204 -7.52 17.42 -4.92
C PHE A 204 -6.22 18.17 -5.17
N THR A 205 -5.49 18.42 -4.10
CA THR A 205 -4.15 18.95 -4.12
C THR A 205 -3.18 17.94 -3.50
N VAL A 206 -1.88 18.04 -3.84
CA VAL A 206 -0.83 17.24 -3.18
C VAL A 206 -0.88 17.45 -1.66
N GLN A 207 -1.23 18.65 -1.22
CA GLN A 207 -1.32 18.99 0.20
C GLN A 207 -2.42 18.21 0.94
N ASP A 208 -3.53 17.87 0.27
CA ASP A 208 -4.60 17.06 0.88
C ASP A 208 -4.07 15.68 1.27
N PHE A 209 -3.30 15.04 0.39
CA PHE A 209 -2.67 13.74 0.65
C PHE A 209 -1.54 13.82 1.69
N ARG A 210 -0.75 14.90 1.68
CA ARG A 210 0.27 15.13 2.71
C ARG A 210 -0.33 15.32 4.10
N SER A 211 -1.51 15.93 4.17
CA SER A 211 -2.25 16.12 5.42
C SER A 211 -2.74 14.79 6.00
N LEU A 212 -2.94 13.77 5.16
CA LEU A 212 -3.16 12.37 5.57
C LEU A 212 -1.87 11.64 5.98
N GLY A 213 -0.72 12.32 5.99
CA GLY A 213 0.58 11.74 6.31
C GLY A 213 1.23 10.98 5.16
N LEU A 214 0.73 11.13 3.92
CA LEU A 214 1.31 10.44 2.77
C LEU A 214 2.53 11.19 2.23
N PRO A 215 3.64 10.50 1.95
CA PRO A 215 4.87 11.11 1.46
C PRO A 215 4.80 11.38 -0.06
N MET A 216 3.90 12.27 -0.47
CA MET A 216 3.72 12.66 -1.87
C MET A 216 4.83 13.62 -2.33
N LYS A 217 5.24 13.55 -3.60
CA LYS A 217 6.19 14.49 -4.22
C LYS A 217 5.52 15.83 -4.51
N ASP A 218 6.33 16.89 -4.63
CA ASP A 218 5.81 18.26 -4.88
C ASP A 218 5.14 18.40 -6.25
N ASP A 219 5.66 17.68 -7.26
CA ASP A 219 5.02 17.59 -8.57
C ASP A 219 4.16 16.32 -8.64
N ALA A 220 2.85 16.50 -8.69
CA ALA A 220 1.86 15.45 -8.77
C ALA A 220 2.08 14.53 -9.99
N ASN A 221 2.66 15.02 -11.09
CA ASN A 221 2.97 14.18 -12.25
C ASN A 221 3.90 13.01 -11.91
N LEU A 222 4.80 13.22 -10.94
CA LEU A 222 5.79 12.20 -10.54
C LEU A 222 5.17 11.04 -9.75
N ASP A 223 3.91 11.19 -9.29
CA ASP A 223 3.14 10.18 -8.57
C ASP A 223 1.83 9.83 -9.32
N ILE A 224 1.75 10.08 -10.64
CA ILE A 224 0.54 9.90 -11.46
C ILE A 224 -0.12 8.53 -11.31
N THR A 225 0.66 7.44 -11.32
CA THR A 225 0.16 6.07 -11.13
C THR A 225 -0.59 5.90 -9.79
N ALA A 226 -0.21 6.65 -8.74
CA ALA A 226 -0.91 6.62 -7.46
C ALA A 226 -2.30 7.26 -7.57
N TYR A 227 -2.42 8.38 -8.29
CA TYR A 227 -3.68 9.09 -8.48
C TYR A 227 -4.62 8.36 -9.44
N GLU A 228 -4.11 7.70 -10.47
CA GLU A 228 -4.93 6.83 -11.30
C GLU A 228 -5.38 5.57 -10.54
N THR A 229 -4.55 5.02 -9.66
CA THR A 229 -4.99 3.96 -8.73
C THR A 229 -6.11 4.46 -7.80
N LEU A 230 -6.03 5.72 -7.37
CA LEU A 230 -7.13 6.38 -6.64
C LEU A 230 -8.39 6.50 -7.51
N ALA A 231 -8.25 6.81 -8.80
CA ALA A 231 -9.37 6.84 -9.74
C ALA A 231 -10.01 5.45 -9.89
N GLN A 232 -9.23 4.37 -9.93
CA GLN A 232 -9.74 2.99 -9.89
C GLN A 232 -10.47 2.68 -8.58
N LEU A 233 -9.98 3.16 -7.43
CA LEU A 233 -10.71 3.06 -6.16
C LEU A 233 -12.05 3.82 -6.18
N ALA A 234 -12.07 5.02 -6.77
CA ALA A 234 -13.30 5.78 -6.94
C ALA A 234 -14.29 5.09 -7.89
N LEU A 235 -13.80 4.45 -8.95
CA LEU A 235 -14.58 3.62 -9.87
C LEU A 235 -15.24 2.44 -9.15
N LEU A 236 -14.48 1.74 -8.30
CA LEU A 236 -15.00 0.69 -7.43
C LEU A 236 -16.12 1.21 -6.52
N ILE A 237 -15.95 2.40 -5.91
CA ILE A 237 -16.97 3.03 -5.06
C ILE A 237 -18.22 3.41 -5.86
N ALA A 238 -18.05 3.95 -7.06
CA ALA A 238 -19.16 4.29 -7.96
C ALA A 238 -19.96 3.02 -8.33
N PHE A 239 -19.28 1.92 -8.64
CA PHE A 239 -19.95 0.63 -8.91
C PHE A 239 -20.67 0.07 -7.66
N ILE A 240 -20.05 0.15 -6.47
CA ILE A 240 -20.68 -0.26 -5.21
C ILE A 240 -21.95 0.56 -4.93
N SER A 241 -21.98 1.85 -5.32
CA SER A 241 -23.13 2.73 -5.05
C SER A 241 -24.43 2.30 -5.75
N ILE A 242 -24.31 1.54 -6.84
CA ILE A 242 -25.42 1.06 -7.66
C ILE A 242 -25.64 -0.45 -7.61
N THR A 243 -24.76 -1.18 -6.91
CA THR A 243 -24.88 -2.63 -6.76
C THR A 243 -25.22 -2.99 -5.31
N PRO A 244 -26.26 -3.82 -5.09
CA PRO A 244 -26.55 -4.30 -3.75
C PRO A 244 -25.37 -5.15 -3.26
N THR A 245 -24.86 -4.84 -2.06
CA THR A 245 -23.77 -5.61 -1.45
C THR A 245 -24.19 -7.07 -1.30
N GLY A 246 -23.54 -7.95 -2.06
CA GLY A 246 -23.80 -9.39 -2.05
C GLY A 246 -22.83 -10.15 -1.14
N ARG A 247 -23.18 -11.39 -0.79
CA ARG A 247 -22.24 -12.32 -0.12
C ARG A 247 -21.26 -12.99 -1.10
N LEU A 248 -21.42 -12.73 -2.40
CA LEU A 248 -20.58 -13.29 -3.46
C LEU A 248 -19.43 -12.33 -3.78
N ARG A 249 -18.25 -12.90 -4.00
CA ARG A 249 -17.14 -12.14 -4.56
C ARG A 249 -17.25 -12.09 -6.07
N VAL A 250 -17.16 -10.90 -6.63
CA VAL A 250 -17.20 -10.66 -8.08
C VAL A 250 -15.96 -9.88 -8.51
N CYS A 251 -15.46 -10.22 -9.69
CA CYS A 251 -14.41 -9.48 -10.36
C CYS A 251 -15.03 -8.76 -11.55
N ILE A 252 -14.82 -7.46 -11.66
CA ILE A 252 -15.41 -6.63 -12.73
C ILE A 252 -14.30 -6.05 -13.60
N PRO A 253 -14.38 -6.11 -14.94
CA PRO A 253 -13.47 -5.38 -15.81
C PRO A 253 -13.48 -3.88 -15.54
N SER A 254 -12.31 -3.27 -15.66
CA SER A 254 -12.08 -1.83 -15.64
C SER A 254 -11.02 -1.47 -16.68
N TRP A 255 -11.05 -0.25 -17.19
CA TRP A 255 -10.09 0.22 -18.18
C TRP A 255 -9.24 1.36 -17.63
N SER A 256 -7.98 1.38 -18.08
CA SER A 256 -6.99 2.42 -17.82
C SER A 256 -6.00 2.47 -18.99
N ASP A 257 -5.46 3.63 -19.31
CA ASP A 257 -4.41 3.83 -20.31
C ASP A 257 -3.00 3.90 -19.70
N ASN A 258 -2.88 3.61 -18.40
CA ASN A 258 -1.61 3.56 -17.70
C ASN A 258 -1.27 2.14 -17.25
N SER A 259 -0.20 1.61 -17.83
CA SER A 259 0.25 0.25 -17.53
C SER A 259 0.70 0.06 -16.07
N GLY A 260 1.12 1.13 -15.39
CA GLY A 260 1.46 1.09 -13.97
C GLY A 260 0.22 0.84 -13.10
N THR A 261 -0.88 1.52 -13.40
CA THR A 261 -2.16 1.38 -12.71
C THR A 261 -2.82 0.03 -13.01
N GLU A 262 -2.78 -0.40 -14.28
CA GLU A 262 -3.18 -1.76 -14.69
C GLU A 262 -2.43 -2.83 -13.87
N SER A 263 -1.10 -2.77 -13.88
CA SER A 263 -0.27 -3.76 -13.19
C SER A 263 -0.53 -3.78 -11.69
N LEU A 264 -0.68 -2.60 -11.08
CA LEU A 264 -0.91 -2.50 -9.63
C LEU A 264 -2.31 -2.98 -9.25
N THR A 265 -3.34 -2.60 -10.00
CA THR A 265 -4.73 -2.98 -9.73
C THR A 265 -4.89 -4.50 -9.76
N ASN A 266 -4.27 -5.16 -10.74
CA ASN A 266 -4.35 -6.62 -10.90
C ASN A 266 -3.49 -7.38 -9.91
N LYS A 267 -2.28 -6.88 -9.60
CA LYS A 267 -1.35 -7.56 -8.68
C LYS A 267 -1.61 -7.26 -7.21
N LEU A 268 -2.22 -6.10 -6.93
CA LEU A 268 -2.38 -5.52 -5.60
C LEU A 268 -1.08 -5.56 -4.78
N PHE A 269 0.07 -5.31 -5.41
CA PHE A 269 1.35 -5.37 -4.71
C PHE A 269 2.39 -4.42 -5.30
N THR A 270 3.00 -3.62 -4.41
CA THR A 270 4.20 -2.85 -4.68
C THR A 270 4.89 -2.51 -3.36
N VAL A 271 6.21 -2.34 -3.41
CA VAL A 271 7.00 -1.81 -2.29
C VAL A 271 7.28 -0.31 -2.45
N HIS A 272 6.93 0.27 -3.60
CA HIS A 272 7.20 1.67 -3.91
C HIS A 272 6.23 2.59 -3.18
N THR A 273 6.79 3.56 -2.46
CA THR A 273 6.06 4.62 -1.77
C THR A 273 5.94 5.84 -2.71
N PRO A 274 4.78 6.53 -2.80
CA PRO A 274 3.56 6.35 -1.99
C PRO A 274 2.59 5.27 -2.51
N LEU A 275 2.84 4.70 -3.68
CA LEU A 275 1.92 3.81 -4.40
C LEU A 275 1.39 2.62 -3.57
N CYS A 276 2.21 2.05 -2.68
CA CYS A 276 1.80 0.96 -1.79
C CYS A 276 0.61 1.31 -0.89
N PHE A 277 0.47 2.57 -0.46
CA PHE A 277 -0.66 3.01 0.36
C PHE A 277 -1.97 3.02 -0.44
N PHE A 278 -1.91 3.40 -1.72
CA PHE A 278 -3.07 3.39 -2.62
C PHE A 278 -3.52 1.95 -2.91
N ALA A 279 -2.57 1.04 -3.14
CA ALA A 279 -2.87 -0.39 -3.27
C ALA A 279 -3.53 -0.96 -1.99
N GLN A 280 -3.06 -0.56 -0.80
CA GLN A 280 -3.69 -0.96 0.47
C GLN A 280 -5.13 -0.47 0.58
N LYS A 281 -5.43 0.75 0.14
CA LYS A 281 -6.80 1.30 0.15
C LYS A 281 -7.71 0.60 -0.84
N LEU A 282 -7.26 0.41 -2.08
CA LEU A 282 -8.00 -0.35 -3.09
C LEU A 282 -8.32 -1.76 -2.60
N ALA A 283 -7.32 -2.48 -2.10
CA ALA A 283 -7.50 -3.83 -1.59
C ALA A 283 -8.42 -3.90 -0.36
N THR A 284 -8.33 -2.92 0.54
CA THR A 284 -9.24 -2.82 1.69
C THR A 284 -10.69 -2.67 1.23
N ARG A 285 -10.93 -1.80 0.23
CA ARG A 285 -12.28 -1.58 -0.29
C ARG A 285 -12.80 -2.78 -1.08
N SER A 286 -11.96 -3.44 -1.86
CA SER A 286 -12.31 -4.70 -2.53
C SER A 286 -12.66 -5.80 -1.53
N TRP A 287 -11.88 -5.94 -0.46
CA TRP A 287 -12.17 -6.90 0.58
C TRP A 287 -13.51 -6.64 1.28
N GLN A 288 -13.80 -5.37 1.62
CA GLN A 288 -15.02 -4.97 2.32
C GLN A 288 -16.30 -5.16 1.47
N SER A 289 -16.21 -4.86 0.18
CA SER A 289 -17.34 -4.95 -0.75
C SER A 289 -17.53 -6.35 -1.34
N GLY A 290 -16.48 -7.18 -1.33
CA GLY A 290 -16.44 -8.41 -2.11
C GLY A 290 -16.23 -8.17 -3.61
N ILE A 291 -15.92 -6.95 -4.04
CA ILE A 291 -15.80 -6.59 -5.46
C ILE A 291 -14.32 -6.28 -5.77
N SER A 292 -13.73 -7.02 -6.70
CA SER A 292 -12.38 -6.76 -7.21
C SER A 292 -12.44 -6.19 -8.64
N LEU A 293 -11.41 -5.45 -9.02
CA LEU A 293 -11.25 -4.94 -10.38
C LEU A 293 -10.30 -5.85 -11.16
N ASP A 294 -10.62 -6.08 -12.43
CA ASP A 294 -9.71 -6.62 -13.45
C ASP A 294 -9.40 -5.48 -14.43
N CYS A 295 -8.27 -4.81 -14.22
CA CYS A 295 -7.89 -3.65 -15.01
C CYS A 295 -7.24 -4.10 -16.31
N THR A 296 -7.77 -3.65 -17.44
CA THR A 296 -7.22 -3.88 -18.77
C THR A 296 -6.66 -2.58 -19.32
N HIS A 297 -5.46 -2.65 -19.88
CA HIS A 297 -4.88 -1.51 -20.56
C HIS A 297 -5.61 -1.21 -21.89
N ILE A 298 -5.98 0.05 -22.09
CA ILE A 298 -6.51 0.57 -23.36
C ILE A 298 -5.64 1.72 -23.87
N ALA A 299 -5.69 2.03 -25.16
CA ALA A 299 -4.99 3.21 -25.67
C ALA A 299 -5.66 4.49 -25.15
N GLY A 300 -4.89 5.55 -24.91
CA GLY A 300 -5.43 6.82 -24.39
C GLY A 300 -6.55 7.42 -25.25
N CYS A 301 -6.49 7.27 -26.58
CA CYS A 301 -7.57 7.69 -27.50
C CYS A 301 -8.89 6.91 -27.34
N HIS A 302 -8.89 5.83 -26.56
CA HIS A 302 -10.09 5.08 -26.17
C HIS A 302 -10.54 5.41 -24.75
N ASN A 303 -9.77 6.21 -23.99
CA ASN A 303 -10.07 6.64 -22.63
C ASN A 303 -10.56 8.10 -22.53
N ASP A 304 -10.85 8.75 -23.66
CA ASP A 304 -11.23 10.18 -23.77
C ASP A 304 -12.31 10.62 -22.77
N SER A 305 -13.28 9.76 -22.47
CA SER A 305 -14.36 10.08 -21.53
C SER A 305 -13.88 10.16 -20.09
N ALA A 306 -13.02 9.23 -19.65
CA ALA A 306 -12.46 9.30 -18.31
C ALA A 306 -11.43 10.44 -18.21
N ASP A 307 -10.64 10.65 -19.27
CA ASP A 307 -9.68 11.75 -19.43
C ASP A 307 -10.36 13.13 -19.33
N PHE A 308 -11.50 13.29 -19.98
CA PHE A 308 -12.33 14.48 -19.85
C PHE A 308 -12.82 14.66 -18.41
N LEU A 309 -13.38 13.61 -17.78
CA LEU A 309 -13.91 13.68 -16.43
C LEU A 309 -12.83 13.98 -15.39
N SER A 310 -11.60 13.50 -15.59
CA SER A 310 -10.47 13.77 -14.70
C SER A 310 -10.02 15.23 -14.77
N ARG A 311 -10.30 15.92 -15.89
CA ARG A 311 -9.99 17.36 -16.10
C ARG A 311 -11.17 18.30 -15.87
N TRP A 312 -12.37 17.77 -15.68
CA TRP A 312 -13.58 18.57 -15.57
C TRP A 312 -13.62 19.37 -14.25
N LYS A 313 -13.75 20.70 -14.33
CA LYS A 313 -13.73 21.62 -13.17
C LYS A 313 -15.12 22.14 -12.75
N GLY A 314 -16.18 21.41 -13.09
CA GLY A 314 -17.55 21.80 -12.72
C GLY A 314 -18.29 22.65 -13.75
N ASP A 315 -17.72 22.89 -14.94
CA ASP A 315 -18.40 23.62 -16.00
C ASP A 315 -19.52 22.77 -16.64
N LEU A 316 -20.77 23.10 -16.32
CA LEU A 316 -21.95 22.39 -16.80
C LEU A 316 -22.15 22.52 -18.31
N GLN A 317 -21.65 23.59 -18.95
CA GLN A 317 -21.81 23.77 -20.39
C GLN A 317 -20.89 22.85 -21.19
N ALA A 318 -19.72 22.53 -20.63
CA ALA A 318 -18.74 21.63 -21.22
C ALA A 318 -19.05 20.15 -20.97
N LEU A 319 -19.94 19.82 -20.02
CA LEU A 319 -20.24 18.44 -19.63
C LEU A 319 -21.04 17.75 -20.74
N PRO A 320 -20.55 16.63 -21.32
CA PRO A 320 -21.28 15.87 -22.33
C PRO A 320 -22.66 15.45 -21.84
N SER A 321 -23.68 15.51 -22.71
CA SER A 321 -25.08 15.25 -22.38
C SER A 321 -25.35 13.87 -21.78
N ARG A 322 -24.45 12.89 -22.01
CA ARG A 322 -24.53 11.54 -21.43
C ARG A 322 -24.24 11.48 -19.94
N PHE A 323 -23.61 12.50 -19.36
CA PHE A 323 -23.25 12.56 -17.94
C PHE A 323 -24.23 13.46 -17.18
N HIS A 324 -25.33 12.88 -16.72
CA HIS A 324 -26.33 13.60 -15.93
C HIS A 324 -25.88 13.77 -14.48
N LEU A 325 -26.07 14.96 -13.91
CA LEU A 325 -25.67 15.27 -12.53
C LEU A 325 -26.35 14.36 -11.48
N ASP A 326 -27.58 13.91 -11.75
CA ASP A 326 -28.34 13.02 -10.86
C ASP A 326 -27.67 11.65 -10.66
N HIS A 327 -26.76 11.28 -11.57
CA HIS A 327 -25.99 10.03 -11.52
C HIS A 327 -24.52 10.25 -11.16
N ARG A 328 -24.17 11.46 -10.72
CA ARG A 328 -22.82 11.76 -10.24
C ARG A 328 -22.63 11.23 -8.82
N VAL A 329 -21.69 10.32 -8.66
CA VAL A 329 -21.21 9.84 -7.36
C VAL A 329 -20.12 10.80 -6.86
N ARG A 330 -20.31 11.33 -5.66
CA ARG A 330 -19.29 12.13 -4.98
C ARG A 330 -18.30 11.21 -4.28
N CYS A 331 -17.03 11.41 -4.55
CA CYS A 331 -15.93 10.63 -4.00
C CYS A 331 -14.92 11.55 -3.29
N PRO A 332 -15.34 12.32 -2.26
CA PRO A 332 -14.40 13.16 -1.53
C PRO A 332 -13.31 12.31 -0.87
N LEU A 333 -12.18 12.95 -0.54
CA LEU A 333 -11.03 12.24 -0.01
C LEU A 333 -11.33 11.48 1.30
N THR A 334 -12.28 11.98 2.11
CA THR A 334 -12.78 11.27 3.31
C THR A 334 -13.43 9.93 2.96
N VAL A 335 -14.27 9.88 1.93
CA VAL A 335 -14.89 8.64 1.44
C VAL A 335 -13.84 7.70 0.85
N LEU A 336 -12.91 8.22 0.06
CA LEU A 336 -11.86 7.43 -0.59
C LEU A 336 -10.86 6.85 0.42
N TRP A 337 -10.46 7.64 1.42
CA TRP A 337 -9.33 7.30 2.29
C TRP A 337 -9.75 6.80 3.66
N GLU A 338 -10.78 7.37 4.29
CA GLU A 338 -11.21 6.98 5.63
C GLU A 338 -12.24 5.85 5.59
N GLY A 339 -12.94 5.70 4.46
CA GLY A 339 -13.87 4.61 4.22
C GLY A 339 -15.13 4.74 5.05
N GLU A 340 -15.71 5.96 5.07
CA GLU A 340 -16.95 6.26 5.78
C GLU A 340 -18.01 5.19 5.52
N ARG A 341 -18.59 4.68 6.60
CA ARG A 341 -19.59 3.62 6.57
C ARG A 341 -20.97 4.24 6.60
N ASP A 342 -21.59 4.33 5.45
CA ASP A 342 -23.02 4.56 5.36
C ASP A 342 -23.72 3.19 5.39
N VAL A 343 -24.19 2.76 6.57
CA VAL A 343 -24.96 1.52 6.70
C VAL A 343 -26.37 1.79 6.20
N ARG A 344 -26.63 1.40 4.95
CA ARG A 344 -27.96 1.55 4.33
C ARG A 344 -28.80 0.30 4.52
N VAL A 345 -30.08 0.51 4.80
CA VAL A 345 -31.08 -0.54 4.87
C VAL A 345 -31.76 -0.65 3.50
N PHE A 346 -31.79 -1.86 2.94
CA PHE A 346 -32.49 -2.14 1.69
C PHE A 346 -33.49 -3.29 1.88
N PRO A 347 -34.78 -3.11 1.51
CA PRO A 347 -35.38 -1.84 1.05
C PRO A 347 -35.42 -0.77 2.18
N PRO A 348 -35.52 0.53 1.87
CA PRO A 348 -35.42 1.61 2.86
C PRO A 348 -36.44 1.55 4.00
N ASP A 349 -37.57 0.89 3.76
CA ASP A 349 -38.67 0.66 4.70
C ASP A 349 -38.53 -0.64 5.49
N ALA A 350 -37.44 -1.40 5.31
CA ALA A 350 -37.26 -2.66 6.02
C ALA A 350 -37.11 -2.44 7.52
N LYS A 351 -37.98 -3.10 8.30
CA LYS A 351 -37.95 -3.07 9.76
C LYS A 351 -36.79 -3.93 10.27
N LEU A 352 -35.70 -3.29 10.68
CA LEU A 352 -34.60 -3.99 11.35
C LEU A 352 -35.01 -4.36 12.80
N LEU A 353 -34.72 -5.60 13.20
CA LEU A 353 -34.88 -6.07 14.58
C LEU A 353 -33.73 -5.65 15.50
N TRP A 354 -32.74 -4.94 14.97
CA TRP A 354 -31.53 -4.48 15.64
C TRP A 354 -31.14 -3.09 15.10
N GLN A 355 -30.43 -2.31 15.89
CA GLN A 355 -29.95 -0.99 15.46
C GLN A 355 -28.64 -1.12 14.69
N PRO A 356 -28.52 -0.53 13.49
CA PRO A 356 -27.26 -0.52 12.77
C PRO A 356 -26.20 0.23 13.58
N PRO A 357 -24.91 -0.18 13.51
CA PRO A 357 -23.85 0.54 14.19
C PRO A 357 -23.78 1.98 13.66
N VAL A 358 -23.91 2.95 14.58
CA VAL A 358 -23.85 4.38 14.27
C VAL A 358 -22.43 4.71 13.78
N SER A 359 -22.31 5.44 12.66
CA SER A 359 -21.02 5.95 12.19
C SER A 359 -20.44 6.90 13.24
N SER A 360 -19.20 6.66 13.65
CA SER A 360 -18.56 7.29 14.81
C SER A 360 -18.17 8.79 14.61
N PHE A 361 -18.85 9.52 13.73
CA PHE A 361 -18.59 10.94 13.44
C PHE A 361 -19.79 11.88 13.68
N ASN A 362 -20.99 11.36 13.92
CA ASN A 362 -22.15 12.20 14.25
C ASN A 362 -22.17 12.73 15.70
N GLU A 363 -21.18 12.41 16.53
CA GLU A 363 -21.10 12.91 17.92
C GLU A 363 -20.38 14.27 18.09
N GLN A 364 -19.94 14.92 16.99
CA GLN A 364 -19.31 16.26 17.07
C GLN A 364 -20.16 17.40 16.48
N SER A 365 -21.45 17.17 16.25
CA SER A 365 -22.40 18.24 15.91
C SER A 365 -23.65 18.18 16.78
N ALA A 366 -23.45 18.49 18.06
CA ALA A 366 -24.50 18.94 18.98
C ALA A 366 -23.93 20.02 19.91
#